data_AF-A0A8H2PJA5-F1
#
_entry.id   AF-A0A8H2PJA5-F1
#
_cell.length_a   1.000
_cell.length_b   1.000
_cell.length_c   1.000
_cell.angle_alpha   90.00
_cell.angle_beta   90.00
_cell.angle_gamma   90.00
#
_symmetry.space_group_name_H-M   'P 1'
#
loop_
_entity.id
_entity.type
_entity.pdbx_description
1 polymer ?
#
loop_
_entity_poly.entity_id
_entity_poly.type
_entity_poly.pdbx_seq_one_letter_code
_entity_poly.pdbx_strand_id
1 'polypeptide(L)'
;MATGSKNKTNRSAMSPRLLALHGETNDPEPYPVTDDIIVAPLTRTRMHDLHAAELAKYFAQNLLARRAAAAVAAEPTAPVPLADLPDDHDDAQLAAWEAANAAHQQLTAAYQAAMTEWKNAFNLDGIQAQIDEAEAAYDRAFFGDAYDAVIEFFEDKPALWDKFIVDIRDEFLPRTPESGVCPTCGRTLDEDLAGKAPESST
;
A
#
# COMPACT_ATOMS: atom_id res chain seq x y z
N MET A 1 -7.44 26.69 -31.99
CA MET A 1 -8.84 26.49 -31.57
C MET A 1 -8.84 26.38 -30.06
N ALA A 2 -9.36 27.38 -29.36
CA ALA A 2 -9.33 27.46 -27.90
C ALA A 2 -10.59 26.81 -27.31
N THR A 3 -10.46 25.63 -26.73
CA THR A 3 -11.49 25.03 -25.87
C THR A 3 -11.41 25.69 -24.50
N GLY A 4 -12.22 26.74 -24.32
CA GLY A 4 -12.35 27.47 -23.07
C GLY A 4 -12.73 26.54 -21.91
N SER A 5 -11.85 26.48 -20.91
CA SER A 5 -12.06 25.82 -19.63
C SER A 5 -13.31 26.39 -18.95
N LYS A 6 -14.34 25.55 -18.81
CA LYS A 6 -15.61 25.83 -18.12
C LYS A 6 -15.46 25.77 -16.60
N ASN A 7 -14.43 26.40 -16.04
CA ASN A 7 -14.22 26.45 -14.59
C ASN A 7 -14.19 27.88 -14.03
N LYS A 8 -15.04 28.77 -14.58
CA LYS A 8 -15.50 29.95 -13.82
C LYS A 8 -16.56 29.49 -12.83
N THR A 9 -16.14 28.83 -11.75
CA THR A 9 -16.95 28.76 -10.52
C THR A 9 -17.35 30.18 -10.19
N ASN A 10 -18.66 30.39 -10.08
CA ASN A 10 -19.30 31.70 -10.02
C ASN A 10 -18.91 32.40 -8.70
N ARG A 11 -17.74 33.03 -8.64
CA ARG A 11 -17.25 33.77 -7.45
C ARG A 11 -18.25 34.83 -6.97
N SER A 12 -19.11 35.30 -7.88
CA SER A 12 -20.26 36.19 -7.62
C SER A 12 -21.37 35.57 -6.75
N ALA A 13 -21.41 34.26 -6.58
CA ALA A 13 -22.41 33.54 -5.77
C ALA A 13 -21.89 33.15 -4.37
N MET A 14 -20.63 33.45 -4.04
CA MET A 14 -20.04 33.16 -2.74
C MET A 14 -20.45 34.21 -1.70
N SER A 15 -20.73 33.78 -0.46
CA SER A 15 -20.96 34.72 0.64
C SER A 15 -19.66 35.49 0.98
N PRO A 16 -19.74 36.68 1.60
CA PRO A 16 -18.55 37.43 1.99
C PRO A 16 -17.57 36.64 2.86
N ARG A 17 -18.08 35.78 3.76
CA ARG A 17 -17.24 34.92 4.60
C ARG A 17 -16.55 33.83 3.78
N LEU A 18 -17.23 33.25 2.81
CA LEU A 18 -16.65 32.22 1.95
C LEU A 18 -15.63 32.83 0.96
N LEU A 19 -15.84 34.07 0.50
CA LEU A 19 -14.85 34.81 -0.29
C LEU A 19 -13.58 35.11 0.51
N ALA A 20 -13.72 35.50 1.79
CA ALA A 20 -12.58 35.70 2.67
C ALA A 20 -11.81 34.39 2.88
N LEU A 21 -12.51 33.29 3.18
CA LEU A 21 -11.89 31.96 3.30
C LEU A 21 -11.22 31.52 1.99
N HIS A 22 -11.85 31.78 0.83
CA HIS A 22 -11.27 31.46 -0.47
C HIS A 22 -9.99 32.26 -0.73
N GLY A 23 -9.95 33.54 -0.34
CA GLY A 23 -8.73 34.36 -0.44
C GLY A 23 -7.64 33.97 0.55
N GLU A 24 -8.00 33.28 1.65
CA GLU A 24 -7.07 32.69 2.61
C GLU A 24 -6.55 31.32 2.16
N THR A 25 -7.31 30.57 1.35
CA THR A 25 -6.87 29.32 0.72
C THR A 25 -6.12 29.62 -0.58
N ASN A 26 -4.81 29.42 -0.58
CA ASN A 26 -4.01 29.44 -1.79
C ASN A 26 -4.33 28.16 -2.58
N ASP A 27 -5.16 28.27 -3.63
CA ASP A 27 -5.42 27.13 -4.52
C ASP A 27 -4.09 26.74 -5.19
N PRO A 28 -3.66 25.45 -5.13
CA PRO A 28 -2.39 25.04 -5.74
C PRO A 28 -2.40 25.30 -7.24
N GLU A 29 -1.25 25.65 -7.80
CA GLU A 29 -1.09 25.73 -9.25
C GLU A 29 -0.90 24.33 -9.84
N PRO A 30 -1.30 24.07 -11.10
CA PRO A 30 -0.97 22.80 -11.76
C PRO A 30 0.53 22.54 -11.77
N TYR A 31 0.93 21.29 -11.52
CA TYR A 31 2.32 20.88 -11.43
C TYR A 31 2.80 20.35 -12.79
N PRO A 32 3.71 21.06 -13.49
CA PRO A 32 4.28 20.56 -14.75
C PRO A 32 5.37 19.54 -14.47
N VAL A 33 5.17 18.31 -14.94
CA VAL A 33 6.21 17.24 -14.93
C VAL A 33 7.09 17.38 -16.17
N THR A 34 6.47 17.66 -17.31
CA THR A 34 7.11 18.03 -18.58
C THR A 34 6.28 19.11 -19.28
N ASP A 35 6.68 19.53 -20.48
CA ASP A 35 5.88 20.45 -21.30
C ASP A 35 4.49 19.88 -21.67
N ASP A 36 4.37 18.55 -21.72
CA ASP A 36 3.15 17.85 -22.13
C ASP A 36 2.42 17.13 -20.97
N ILE A 37 3.11 16.88 -19.85
CA ILE A 37 2.56 16.19 -18.68
C ILE A 37 2.35 17.21 -17.57
N ILE A 38 1.08 17.53 -17.29
CA ILE A 38 0.69 18.48 -16.24
C ILE A 38 -0.28 17.78 -15.30
N VAL A 39 0.07 17.74 -14.01
CA VAL A 39 -0.81 17.22 -12.97
C VAL A 39 -1.67 18.35 -12.44
N ALA A 40 -2.99 18.20 -12.52
CA ALA A 40 -3.92 19.20 -12.02
C ALA A 40 -4.11 19.06 -10.49
N PRO A 41 -4.35 20.18 -9.77
CA PRO A 41 -4.64 20.16 -8.34
C PRO A 41 -5.81 19.24 -7.98
N LEU A 42 -5.80 18.73 -6.75
CA LEU A 42 -6.84 17.83 -6.27
C LEU A 42 -8.20 18.52 -6.21
N THR A 43 -9.19 17.94 -6.90
CA THR A 43 -10.59 18.34 -6.74
C THR A 43 -11.15 17.74 -5.47
N ARG A 44 -12.28 18.28 -4.96
CA ARG A 44 -12.97 17.70 -3.79
C ARG A 44 -13.27 16.21 -3.96
N THR A 45 -13.69 15.78 -5.15
CA THR A 45 -13.97 14.37 -5.44
C THR A 45 -12.70 13.54 -5.39
N ARG A 46 -11.64 13.98 -6.07
CA ARG A 46 -10.34 13.26 -6.08
C ARG A 46 -9.74 13.17 -4.68
N MET A 47 -9.86 14.22 -3.88
CA MET A 47 -9.43 14.22 -2.48
C MET A 47 -10.22 13.18 -1.66
N HIS A 48 -11.55 13.14 -1.81
CA HIS A 48 -12.38 12.12 -1.16
C HIS A 48 -11.96 10.69 -1.56
N ASP A 49 -11.73 10.46 -2.86
CA ASP A 49 -11.34 9.15 -3.38
C ASP A 49 -9.94 8.75 -2.91
N LEU A 50 -9.02 9.71 -2.83
CA LEU A 50 -7.68 9.53 -2.26
C LEU A 50 -7.76 9.08 -0.80
N HIS A 51 -8.51 9.78 0.05
CA HIS A 51 -8.70 9.38 1.45
C HIS A 51 -9.40 8.02 1.59
N ALA A 52 -10.35 7.70 0.71
CA ALA A 52 -11.01 6.40 0.71
C ALA A 52 -10.02 5.27 0.38
N ALA A 53 -9.13 5.50 -0.60
CA ALA A 53 -8.06 4.57 -0.96
C ALA A 53 -7.02 4.40 0.16
N GLU A 54 -6.62 5.49 0.83
CA GLU A 54 -5.73 5.42 2.00
C GLU A 54 -6.32 4.58 3.13
N LEU A 55 -7.61 4.79 3.44
CA LEU A 55 -8.31 4.01 4.46
C LEU A 55 -8.41 2.54 4.07
N ALA A 56 -8.74 2.24 2.81
CA ALA A 56 -8.79 0.87 2.31
C ALA A 56 -7.43 0.16 2.45
N LYS A 57 -6.35 0.82 2.02
CA LYS A 57 -4.98 0.33 2.17
C LYS A 57 -4.64 0.09 3.64
N TYR A 58 -4.91 1.05 4.53
CA TYR A 58 -4.66 0.91 5.96
C TYR A 58 -5.39 -0.30 6.56
N PHE A 59 -6.66 -0.50 6.25
CA PHE A 59 -7.42 -1.64 6.74
C PHE A 59 -6.89 -2.98 6.18
N ALA A 60 -6.55 -3.04 4.89
CA ALA A 60 -6.01 -4.23 4.26
C ALA A 60 -4.63 -4.60 4.84
N GLN A 61 -3.74 -3.62 5.07
CA GLN A 61 -2.44 -3.84 5.72
C GLN A 61 -2.58 -4.35 7.16
N ASN A 62 -3.50 -3.77 7.94
CA ASN A 62 -3.79 -4.25 9.29
C ASN A 62 -4.35 -5.68 9.29
N LEU A 63 -5.22 -5.98 8.32
CA LEU A 63 -5.76 -7.33 8.14
C LEU A 63 -4.65 -8.32 7.76
N LEU A 64 -3.77 -7.95 6.83
CA LEU A 64 -2.63 -8.77 6.41
C LEU A 64 -1.72 -9.08 7.59
N ALA A 65 -1.32 -8.08 8.37
CA ALA A 65 -0.46 -8.28 9.54
C ALA A 65 -1.08 -9.25 10.55
N ARG A 66 -2.37 -9.08 10.86
CA ARG A 66 -3.10 -9.98 11.78
C ARG A 66 -3.22 -11.40 11.22
N ARG A 67 -3.52 -11.54 9.93
CA ARG A 67 -3.67 -12.84 9.26
C ARG A 67 -2.35 -13.55 9.12
N ALA A 68 -1.26 -12.86 8.77
CA ALA A 68 0.08 -13.40 8.70
C ALA A 68 0.53 -13.93 10.07
N ALA A 69 0.31 -13.17 11.15
CA ALA A 69 0.65 -13.62 12.50
C ALA A 69 -0.12 -14.89 12.91
N ALA A 70 -1.42 -14.94 12.59
CA ALA A 70 -2.24 -16.13 12.84
C ALA A 70 -1.88 -17.31 11.93
N ALA A 71 -1.47 -17.04 10.69
CA ALA A 71 -1.05 -18.03 9.71
C ALA A 71 0.19 -18.78 10.21
N VAL A 72 1.22 -18.03 10.62
CA VAL A 72 2.46 -18.59 11.20
C VAL A 72 2.17 -19.48 12.40
N ALA A 73 1.23 -19.09 13.27
CA ALA A 73 0.87 -19.89 14.44
C ALA A 73 0.12 -21.19 14.10
N ALA A 74 -0.53 -21.26 12.95
CA ALA A 74 -1.40 -22.36 12.53
C ALA A 74 -0.84 -23.18 11.36
N GLU A 75 0.40 -22.95 10.94
CA GLU A 75 1.01 -23.60 9.79
C GLU A 75 1.13 -25.13 10.00
N PRO A 76 0.61 -25.96 9.08
CA PRO A 76 0.81 -27.40 9.13
C PRO A 76 2.29 -27.76 9.18
N THR A 77 2.64 -28.74 10.01
CA THR A 77 4.03 -29.21 10.11
C THR A 77 4.34 -30.16 8.97
N ALA A 78 5.42 -29.90 8.24
CA ALA A 78 5.90 -30.80 7.20
C ALA A 78 6.32 -32.16 7.79
N PRO A 79 5.98 -33.28 7.14
CA PRO A 79 6.43 -34.59 7.58
C PRO A 79 7.96 -34.68 7.48
N VAL A 80 8.58 -35.32 8.47
CA VAL A 80 10.02 -35.58 8.47
C VAL A 80 10.36 -36.50 7.29
N PRO A 81 11.37 -36.18 6.46
CA PRO A 81 11.77 -37.05 5.35
C PRO A 81 12.09 -38.46 5.82
N LEU A 82 11.62 -39.46 5.09
CA LEU A 82 11.99 -40.85 5.35
C LEU A 82 13.47 -41.05 4.99
N ALA A 83 14.20 -41.78 5.82
CA ALA A 83 15.58 -42.15 5.54
C ALA A 83 15.66 -43.10 4.33
N ASP A 84 16.72 -42.96 3.54
CA ASP A 84 17.01 -43.87 2.45
C ASP A 84 17.28 -45.29 2.97
N LEU A 85 16.91 -46.29 2.18
CA LEU A 85 17.22 -47.68 2.47
C LEU A 85 18.73 -47.91 2.30
N PRO A 86 19.45 -48.51 3.27
CA PRO A 86 20.87 -48.84 3.12
C PRO A 86 21.13 -49.78 1.94
N ASP A 87 22.31 -49.67 1.32
CA ASP A 87 22.69 -50.51 0.18
C ASP A 87 22.82 -52.00 0.53
N ASP A 88 23.10 -52.33 1.80
CA ASP A 88 23.32 -53.69 2.33
C ASP A 88 22.11 -54.27 3.08
N HIS A 89 20.89 -53.83 2.73
CA HIS A 89 19.66 -54.28 3.36
C HIS A 89 19.33 -55.76 3.08
N ASP A 90 18.62 -56.39 4.02
CA ASP A 90 17.94 -57.66 3.82
C ASP A 90 16.47 -57.49 3.38
N ASP A 91 15.82 -58.61 3.00
CA ASP A 91 14.42 -58.62 2.55
C ASP A 91 13.45 -58.09 3.61
N ALA A 92 13.76 -58.29 4.90
CA ALA A 92 12.91 -57.82 6.00
C ALA A 92 13.01 -56.30 6.17
N GLN A 93 14.20 -55.74 5.99
CA GLN A 93 14.47 -54.30 5.98
C GLN A 93 13.82 -53.61 4.77
N LEU A 94 13.89 -54.23 3.58
CA LEU A 94 13.19 -53.73 2.39
C LEU A 94 11.67 -53.67 2.62
N ALA A 95 11.07 -54.76 3.08
CA ALA A 95 9.63 -54.81 3.34
C ALA A 95 9.19 -53.80 4.43
N ALA A 96 10.00 -53.61 5.48
CA ALA A 96 9.73 -52.61 6.51
C ALA A 96 9.83 -51.17 5.97
N TRP A 97 10.83 -50.90 5.11
CA TRP A 97 10.99 -49.61 4.47
C TRP A 97 9.85 -49.31 3.48
N GLU A 98 9.42 -50.29 2.68
CA GLU A 98 8.28 -50.13 1.76
C GLU A 98 6.99 -49.76 2.51
N ALA A 99 6.73 -50.43 3.64
CA ALA A 99 5.60 -50.10 4.50
C ALA A 99 5.71 -48.69 5.11
N ALA A 100 6.90 -48.31 5.58
CA ALA A 100 7.17 -46.97 6.10
C ALA A 100 7.03 -45.89 5.02
N ASN A 101 7.49 -46.17 3.79
CA ASN A 101 7.38 -45.28 2.64
C ASN A 101 5.92 -45.09 2.22
N ALA A 102 5.13 -46.16 2.18
CA ALA A 102 3.69 -46.06 1.92
C ALA A 102 2.98 -45.19 2.97
N ALA A 103 3.31 -45.34 4.26
CA ALA A 103 2.79 -44.48 5.32
C ALA A 103 3.26 -43.02 5.18
N HIS A 104 4.53 -42.80 4.83
CA HIS A 104 5.09 -41.47 4.62
C HIS A 104 4.45 -40.74 3.42
N GLN A 105 4.14 -41.46 2.34
CA GLN A 105 3.40 -40.91 1.19
C GLN A 105 1.99 -40.45 1.60
N GLN A 106 1.29 -41.20 2.45
CA GLN A 106 -0.02 -40.78 2.98
C GLN A 106 0.09 -39.53 3.84
N LEU A 107 1.10 -39.44 4.72
CA LEU A 107 1.35 -38.25 5.54
C LEU A 107 1.68 -37.03 4.67
N THR A 108 2.48 -37.22 3.61
CA THR A 108 2.82 -36.15 2.67
C THR A 108 1.60 -35.65 1.91
N ALA A 109 0.74 -36.55 1.44
CA ALA A 109 -0.51 -36.18 0.78
C ALA A 109 -1.45 -35.42 1.75
N ALA A 110 -1.58 -35.88 2.99
CA ALA A 110 -2.38 -35.20 4.02
C ALA A 110 -1.83 -33.81 4.34
N TYR A 111 -0.50 -33.68 4.46
CA TYR A 111 0.16 -32.38 4.63
C TYR A 111 -0.12 -31.44 3.45
N GLN A 112 -0.02 -31.91 2.20
CA GLN A 112 -0.31 -31.09 1.02
C GLN A 112 -1.76 -30.61 0.97
N ALA A 113 -2.72 -31.46 1.36
CA ALA A 113 -4.12 -31.09 1.49
C ALA A 113 -4.31 -30.01 2.58
N ALA A 114 -3.74 -30.24 3.77
CA ALA A 114 -3.80 -29.28 4.88
C ALA A 114 -3.14 -27.94 4.53
N MET A 115 -2.02 -27.94 3.81
CA MET A 115 -1.36 -26.72 3.33
C MET A 115 -2.22 -25.96 2.34
N THR A 116 -2.93 -26.66 1.46
CA THR A 116 -3.88 -26.01 0.53
C THR A 116 -5.01 -25.34 1.30
N GLU A 117 -5.62 -26.04 2.26
CA GLU A 117 -6.68 -25.49 3.10
C GLU A 117 -6.19 -24.30 3.93
N TRP A 118 -4.98 -24.40 4.51
CA TRP A 118 -4.35 -23.31 5.27
C TRP A 118 -4.15 -22.07 4.40
N LYS A 119 -3.58 -22.21 3.20
CA LYS A 119 -3.38 -21.08 2.27
C LYS A 119 -4.71 -20.39 1.94
N ASN A 120 -5.73 -21.20 1.64
CA ASN A 120 -7.06 -20.69 1.33
C ASN A 120 -7.73 -20.00 2.53
N ALA A 121 -7.56 -20.54 3.75
CA ALA A 121 -8.17 -20.00 4.96
C ALA A 121 -7.60 -18.63 5.36
N PHE A 122 -6.30 -18.41 5.12
CA PHE A 122 -5.64 -17.14 5.43
C PHE A 122 -5.74 -16.13 4.28
N ASN A 123 -5.88 -16.59 3.04
CA ASN A 123 -6.07 -15.78 1.83
C ASN A 123 -5.13 -14.57 1.76
N LEU A 124 -3.84 -14.78 2.09
CA LEU A 124 -2.85 -13.71 2.17
C LEU A 124 -2.68 -13.01 0.82
N ASP A 125 -2.65 -13.78 -0.27
CA ASP A 125 -2.54 -13.26 -1.65
C ASP A 125 -3.75 -12.38 -2.01
N GLY A 126 -4.96 -12.78 -1.59
CA GLY A 126 -6.17 -11.97 -1.82
C GLY A 126 -6.17 -10.67 -1.02
N ILE A 127 -5.60 -10.66 0.18
CA ILE A 127 -5.43 -9.43 0.97
C ILE A 127 -4.34 -8.54 0.34
N GLN A 128 -3.25 -9.12 -0.14
CA GLN A 128 -2.21 -8.38 -0.85
C GLN A 128 -2.78 -7.71 -2.11
N ALA A 129 -3.59 -8.41 -2.89
CA ALA A 129 -4.25 -7.83 -4.05
C ALA A 129 -5.16 -6.62 -3.70
N GLN A 130 -5.80 -6.63 -2.52
CA GLN A 130 -6.57 -5.47 -2.04
C GLN A 130 -5.68 -4.27 -1.69
N ILE A 131 -4.47 -4.52 -1.19
CA ILE A 131 -3.47 -3.46 -0.94
C ILE A 131 -3.05 -2.86 -2.28
N ASP A 132 -2.70 -3.70 -3.25
CA ASP A 132 -2.24 -3.26 -4.56
C ASP A 132 -3.33 -2.47 -5.32
N GLU A 133 -4.60 -2.92 -5.23
CA GLU A 133 -5.75 -2.20 -5.80
C GLU A 133 -5.95 -0.84 -5.12
N ALA A 134 -5.82 -0.78 -3.79
CA ALA A 134 -5.94 0.48 -3.05
C ALA A 134 -4.78 1.45 -3.36
N GLU A 135 -3.57 0.95 -3.56
CA GLU A 135 -2.43 1.77 -4.02
C GLU A 135 -2.67 2.34 -5.41
N ALA A 136 -3.10 1.51 -6.37
CA ALA A 136 -3.44 1.98 -7.71
C ALA A 136 -4.59 3.00 -7.69
N ALA A 137 -5.61 2.79 -6.85
CA ALA A 137 -6.73 3.72 -6.68
C ALA A 137 -6.25 5.06 -6.07
N TYR A 138 -5.35 5.00 -5.09
CA TYR A 138 -4.72 6.19 -4.50
C TYR A 138 -3.97 6.98 -5.56
N ASP A 139 -3.09 6.34 -6.33
CA ASP A 139 -2.27 7.05 -7.31
C ASP A 139 -3.14 7.61 -8.45
N ARG A 140 -4.15 6.86 -8.91
CA ARG A 140 -5.13 7.36 -9.90
C ARG A 140 -5.91 8.56 -9.36
N ALA A 141 -6.32 8.56 -8.10
CA ALA A 141 -6.95 9.72 -7.48
C ALA A 141 -5.97 10.91 -7.38
N PHE A 142 -4.72 10.64 -7.00
CA PHE A 142 -3.69 11.65 -6.78
C PHE A 142 -3.19 12.32 -8.06
N PHE A 143 -3.03 11.58 -9.16
CA PHE A 143 -2.59 12.12 -10.45
C PHE A 143 -3.76 12.45 -11.41
N GLY A 144 -4.92 11.82 -11.22
CA GLY A 144 -6.08 12.04 -12.07
C GLY A 144 -5.83 11.59 -13.50
N ASP A 145 -6.25 12.41 -14.46
CA ASP A 145 -6.11 12.11 -15.90
C ASP A 145 -4.65 11.98 -16.35
N ALA A 146 -3.69 12.55 -15.60
CA ALA A 146 -2.27 12.46 -15.90
C ALA A 146 -1.62 11.15 -15.41
N TYR A 147 -2.35 10.29 -14.68
CA TYR A 147 -1.80 9.09 -14.03
C TYR A 147 -0.98 8.22 -14.99
N ASP A 148 -1.58 7.75 -16.10
CA ASP A 148 -0.90 6.79 -16.99
C ASP A 148 0.37 7.41 -17.61
N ALA A 149 0.32 8.70 -18.00
CA ALA A 149 1.46 9.42 -18.55
C ALA A 149 2.58 9.66 -17.52
N VAL A 150 2.23 9.93 -16.27
CA VAL A 150 3.21 10.08 -15.18
C VAL A 150 3.90 8.74 -14.91
N ILE A 151 3.15 7.65 -14.79
CA ILE A 151 3.73 6.31 -14.55
C ILE A 151 4.65 5.90 -15.69
N GLU A 152 4.23 6.08 -16.95
CA GLU A 152 5.05 5.80 -18.13
C GLU A 152 6.34 6.63 -18.15
N PHE A 153 6.25 7.93 -17.82
CA PHE A 153 7.42 8.81 -17.81
C PHE A 153 8.49 8.41 -16.78
N PHE A 154 8.08 7.84 -15.65
CA PHE A 154 8.96 7.50 -14.53
C PHE A 154 9.43 6.03 -14.50
N GLU A 155 8.97 5.17 -15.41
CA GLU A 155 9.27 3.72 -15.43
C GLU A 155 10.78 3.41 -15.33
N ASP A 156 11.62 4.17 -16.01
CA ASP A 156 13.08 4.02 -16.04
C ASP A 156 13.84 5.00 -15.13
N LYS A 157 13.13 5.75 -14.27
CA LYS A 157 13.70 6.84 -13.43
C LYS A 157 13.36 6.74 -11.93
N PRO A 158 13.60 5.59 -11.27
CA PRO A 158 13.18 5.37 -9.87
C PRO A 158 13.78 6.39 -8.88
N ALA A 159 15.04 6.77 -9.05
CA ALA A 159 15.67 7.76 -8.15
C ALA A 159 15.11 9.18 -8.30
N LEU A 160 14.54 9.51 -9.46
CA LEU A 160 13.85 10.79 -9.67
C LEU A 160 12.42 10.73 -9.13
N TRP A 161 11.75 9.59 -9.31
CA TRP A 161 10.41 9.32 -8.76
C TRP A 161 10.34 9.60 -7.26
N ASP A 162 11.29 9.08 -6.48
CA ASP A 162 11.32 9.25 -5.02
C ASP A 162 11.33 10.73 -4.61
N LYS A 163 12.05 11.57 -5.36
CA LYS A 163 12.11 13.02 -5.11
C LYS A 163 10.86 13.73 -5.60
N PHE A 164 10.38 13.35 -6.79
CA PHE A 164 9.19 13.91 -7.42
C PHE A 164 7.95 13.72 -6.54
N ILE A 165 7.75 12.50 -6.01
CA ILE A 165 6.59 12.17 -5.17
C ILE A 165 6.53 13.03 -3.91
N VAL A 166 7.67 13.29 -3.27
CA VAL A 166 7.70 14.16 -2.08
C VAL A 166 7.31 15.59 -2.46
N ASP A 167 7.92 16.13 -3.51
CA ASP A 167 7.70 17.51 -3.95
C ASP A 167 6.25 17.76 -4.39
N ILE A 168 5.68 16.89 -5.23
CA ILE A 168 4.30 17.06 -5.71
C ILE A 168 3.26 16.85 -4.60
N ARG A 169 3.55 16.00 -3.61
CA ARG A 169 2.67 15.85 -2.43
C ARG A 169 2.68 17.10 -1.58
N ASP A 170 3.85 17.71 -1.36
CA ASP A 170 3.95 18.96 -0.61
C ASP A 170 3.27 20.15 -1.30
N GLU A 171 3.14 20.11 -2.64
CA GLU A 171 2.39 21.10 -3.43
C GLU A 171 0.87 20.94 -3.27
N PHE A 172 0.35 19.70 -3.33
CA PHE A 172 -1.10 19.45 -3.38
C PHE A 172 -1.75 19.06 -2.07
N LEU A 173 -1.00 18.51 -1.13
CA LEU A 173 -1.51 18.06 0.16
C LEU A 173 -1.05 19.03 1.26
N PRO A 174 -1.83 19.16 2.34
CA PRO A 174 -1.41 19.95 3.48
C PRO A 174 -0.05 19.45 3.98
N ARG A 175 0.92 20.35 4.10
CA ARG A 175 2.21 20.01 4.69
C ARG A 175 1.98 19.39 6.06
N THR A 176 2.60 18.24 6.28
CA THR A 176 2.69 17.65 7.61
C THR A 176 3.28 18.73 8.53
N PRO A 177 2.61 19.05 9.66
CA PRO A 177 3.12 20.04 10.58
C PRO A 177 4.53 19.65 11.03
N GLU A 178 5.49 20.58 10.97
CA GLU A 178 6.89 20.34 11.36
C GLU A 178 7.04 19.81 12.79
N SER A 179 6.08 20.13 13.65
CA SER A 179 6.01 19.64 15.03
C SER A 179 5.63 18.15 15.15
N GLY A 180 5.28 17.50 14.05
CA GLY A 180 4.65 16.19 14.04
C GLY A 180 3.23 16.18 14.60
N VAL A 181 2.70 17.30 15.09
CA VAL A 181 1.40 17.42 15.77
C VAL A 181 0.36 18.02 14.83
N CYS A 182 -0.70 17.29 14.53
CA CYS A 182 -1.83 17.82 13.76
C CYS A 182 -2.39 19.10 14.42
N PRO A 183 -2.38 20.27 13.76
CA PRO A 183 -2.83 21.53 14.35
C PRO A 183 -4.34 21.55 14.62
N THR A 184 -5.10 20.65 13.99
CA THR A 184 -6.56 20.57 14.11
C THR A 184 -7.01 19.65 15.25
N CYS A 185 -6.30 18.55 15.51
CA CYS A 185 -6.72 17.54 16.49
C CYS A 185 -5.67 17.20 17.55
N GLY A 186 -4.47 17.78 17.48
CA GLY A 186 -3.40 17.64 18.48
C GLY A 186 -2.73 16.28 18.53
N ARG A 187 -3.00 15.37 17.58
CA ARG A 187 -2.37 14.04 17.52
C ARG A 187 -1.03 14.11 16.82
N THR A 188 -0.02 13.48 17.39
CA THR A 188 1.29 13.27 16.76
C THR A 188 1.21 12.18 15.70
N LEU A 189 1.73 12.45 14.49
CA LEU A 189 1.79 11.51 13.37
C LEU A 189 2.92 10.49 13.51
N ASP A 190 3.86 10.74 14.42
CA ASP A 190 5.03 9.90 14.64
C ASP A 190 5.22 9.68 16.16
N GLU A 191 4.91 8.48 16.63
CA GLU A 191 5.13 8.10 18.04
C GLU A 191 6.64 8.05 18.37
N ASP A 192 7.53 7.95 17.37
CA ASP A 192 8.99 7.93 17.55
C ASP A 192 9.62 9.33 17.60
N LEU A 193 8.95 10.37 17.10
CA LEU A 193 9.41 11.78 17.21
C LEU A 193 8.89 12.49 18.47
N ALA A 194 7.93 11.93 19.20
CA ALA A 194 7.31 12.54 20.38
C ALA A 194 8.27 12.82 21.56
N GLY A 195 9.56 12.45 21.44
CA GLY A 195 10.56 12.63 22.49
C GLY A 195 11.91 13.24 22.07
N LYS A 196 12.10 13.64 20.80
CA LYS A 196 13.37 14.27 20.38
C LYS A 196 13.29 15.79 20.56
N ALA A 197 13.87 16.26 21.66
CA ALA A 197 14.07 17.69 21.88
C ALA A 197 14.90 18.31 20.74
N PRO A 198 14.62 19.55 20.32
CA PRO A 198 15.43 20.22 19.31
C PRO A 198 16.85 20.41 19.83
N GLU A 199 17.84 19.95 19.07
CA GLU A 199 19.24 20.30 19.32
C GLU A 199 19.41 21.80 19.08
N SER A 200 19.64 22.55 20.16
CA SER A 200 20.03 23.95 20.06
C SER A 200 21.47 24.01 19.56
N SER A 201 21.68 24.38 18.30
CA SER A 201 23.00 24.81 17.85
C SER A 201 23.34 26.17 18.48
N THR A 202 24.35 26.14 19.34
CA THR A 202 25.15 27.30 19.77
C THR A 202 26.22 27.61 18.73
#